data_AF-A0A8J8AE63-F1
#
_entry.id   AF-A0A8J8AE63-F1
#
_cell.length_a   1.000
_cell.length_b   1.000
_cell.length_c   1.000
_cell.angle_alpha   90.00
_cell.angle_beta   90.00
_cell.angle_gamma   90.00
#
_symmetry.space_group_name_H-M   'P 1'
#
loop_
_entity.id
_entity.type
_entity.pdbx_description
1 polymer ?
#
loop_
_entity_poly.entity_id
_entity_poly.type
_entity_poly.pdbx_seq_one_letter_code
_entity_poly.pdbx_strand_id
1 'polypeptide(L)' 'KLMEMGCVPGETVIIEQIAPLGDPISISIAGYSLSLRLDEAGSIMVEEVIN' A
#
# COMPACT_ATOMS: atom_id res chain seq x y z
N LYS A 1 -2.76 -7.32 -11.67
CA LYS A 1 -1.84 -7.62 -10.55
C LYS A 1 -2.20 -6.88 -9.26
N LEU A 2 -2.14 -5.55 -9.19
CA LEU A 2 -2.49 -4.81 -7.94
C LEU A 2 -3.88 -5.17 -7.37
N MET A 3 -4.91 -5.20 -8.22
CA MET A 3 -6.26 -5.63 -7.80
C MET A 3 -6.31 -7.08 -7.29
N GLU A 4 -5.49 -7.98 -7.82
CA GLU A 4 -5.40 -9.38 -7.36
C GLU A 4 -4.71 -9.47 -6.00
N MET A 5 -3.85 -8.50 -5.70
CA MET A 5 -3.19 -8.29 -4.40
C MET A 5 -4.03 -7.37 -3.49
N GLY A 6 -5.36 -7.34 -3.65
CA GLY A 6 -6.25 -6.60 -2.75
C GLY A 6 -6.19 -5.07 -2.86
N CYS A 7 -5.32 -4.49 -3.69
CA CYS A 7 -5.28 -3.05 -3.97
C CYS A 7 -6.44 -2.67 -4.91
N VAL A 8 -7.64 -2.64 -4.35
CA VAL A 8 -8.88 -2.27 -5.05
C VAL A 8 -9.40 -0.91 -4.56
N PRO A 9 -10.10 -0.14 -5.41
CA PRO A 9 -10.69 1.13 -5.00
C PRO A 9 -11.65 0.96 -3.81
N GLY A 10 -11.52 1.84 -2.81
CA GLY A 10 -12.34 1.83 -1.60
C GLY A 10 -11.75 1.03 -0.43
N GLU A 11 -10.66 0.29 -0.65
CA GLU A 11 -9.96 -0.39 0.43
C GLU A 11 -9.14 0.60 1.25
N THR A 12 -9.18 0.47 2.57
CA THR A 12 -8.33 1.28 3.47
C THR A 12 -6.94 0.66 3.54
N VAL A 13 -5.92 1.49 3.31
CA VAL A 13 -4.52 1.09 3.42
C VAL A 13 -3.86 1.81 4.57
N ILE A 14 -3.01 1.10 5.30
CA ILE A 14 -2.23 1.65 6.42
C ILE A 14 -0.76 1.38 6.15
N ILE A 15 0.09 2.41 6.22
CA ILE A 15 1.53 2.20 6.14
C ILE A 15 2.01 1.60 7.48
N GLU A 16 2.55 0.39 7.43
CA GLU A 16 3.09 -0.30 8.61
C GLU A 16 4.58 -0.02 8.79
N GLN A 17 5.35 -0.07 7.69
CA GLN A 17 6.79 0.12 7.71
C GLN A 17 7.32 0.69 6.39
N ILE A 18 8.39 1.46 6.49
CA ILE A 18 9.20 1.89 5.33
C ILE A 18 10.59 1.28 5.51
N ALA A 19 11.14 0.67 4.45
CA ALA A 19 12.50 0.13 4.51
C ALA A 19 13.53 1.25 4.79
N PRO A 20 14.71 0.93 5.37
CA PRO A 20 15.71 1.94 5.72
C PRO A 20 16.18 2.82 4.56
N LEU A 21 16.11 2.31 3.32
CA LEU A 21 16.48 3.03 2.09
C LEU A 21 15.26 3.61 1.35
N GLY A 22 14.07 3.55 1.94
CA GLY A 22 12.82 4.04 1.36
C GLY A 22 12.08 3.06 0.45
N ASP A 23 12.72 1.98 -0.01
CA ASP A 23 12.12 0.94 -0.87
C ASP A 23 12.46 -0.46 -0.31
N PRO A 24 11.49 -1.39 -0.15
CA PRO A 24 10.03 -1.23 -0.33
C PRO A 24 9.32 -0.60 0.87
N ILE A 25 8.03 -0.29 0.69
CA ILE A 25 7.09 0.04 1.76
C ILE A 25 6.23 -1.18 2.09
N SER A 26 5.85 -1.35 3.36
CA SER A 26 4.90 -2.37 3.80
C SER A 26 3.60 -1.70 4.22
N ILE A 27 2.50 -2.18 3.64
CA ILE A 27 1.16 -1.68 3.90
C ILE A 27 0.26 -2.80 4.43
N SER A 28 -0.65 -2.46 5.33
CA SER A 28 -1.77 -3.30 5.72
C SER A 28 -2.93 -3.03 4.77
N ILE A 29 -3.47 -4.09 4.16
CA ILE A 29 -4.60 -4.03 3.22
C ILE A 29 -5.42 -5.32 3.28
N ALA A 30 -6.75 -5.24 3.27
CA ALA A 30 -7.63 -6.41 3.26
C ALA A 30 -7.30 -7.50 4.30
N GLY A 31 -6.78 -7.09 5.47
CA GLY A 31 -6.43 -7.97 6.59
C GLY A 31 -5.07 -8.67 6.49
N TYR A 32 -4.19 -8.27 5.58
CA TYR A 32 -2.82 -8.78 5.51
C TYR A 32 -1.79 -7.69 5.18
N SER A 33 -0.51 -7.99 5.40
CA SER A 33 0.60 -7.10 5.07
C SER A 33 1.11 -7.39 3.66
N LEU A 34 1.21 -6.34 2.85
CA LEU A 34 1.72 -6.36 1.49
C LEU A 34 2.93 -5.42 1.40
N SER A 35 4.07 -5.95 0.96
CA SER A 35 5.23 -5.12 0.63
C SER A 35 5.18 -4.72 -0.84
N LEU A 36 5.18 -3.41 -1.10
CA LEU A 36 5.18 -2.83 -2.44
C LEU A 36 6.48 -2.07 -2.66
N ARG A 37 7.07 -2.25 -3.83
CA ARG A 37 8.17 -1.39 -4.24
C ARG A 37 7.66 0.00 -4.58
N LEU A 38 8.53 1.01 -4.46
CA LEU A 38 8.15 2.40 -4.73
C LEU A 38 7.65 2.62 -6.18
N ASP A 39 8.17 1.88 -7.15
CA ASP A 39 7.73 1.94 -8.55
C ASP A 39 6.30 1.39 -8.73
N GLU A 40 5.97 0.30 -8.04
CA GLU A 40 4.61 -0.27 -8.00
C GLU A 40 3.65 0.65 -7.23
N ALA A 41 4.07 1.16 -6.08
CA ALA A 41 3.28 2.06 -5.24
C ALA A 41 2.97 3.39 -5.95
N GLY A 42 3.88 3.90 -6.79
CA GLY A 42 3.67 5.10 -7.59
C GLY A 42 2.53 5.01 -8.60
N SER A 43 2.02 3.80 -8.88
CA SER A 43 0.85 3.57 -9.74
C SER A 43 -0.48 3.55 -8.97
N ILE A 44 -0.45 3.70 -7.64
CA ILE A 44 -1.62 3.66 -6.76
C ILE A 44 -1.95 5.08 -6.32
N MET A 45 -3.18 5.53 -6.60
CA MET A 45 -3.69 6.80 -6.07
C MET A 45 -4.41 6.53 -4.75
N VAL A 46 -4.10 7.33 -3.73
CA VAL A 46 -4.67 7.23 -2.39
C VAL A 46 -5.17 8.60 -1.94
N GLU A 47 -6.16 8.59 -1.05
CA GLU A 47 -6.70 9.79 -0.40
C GLU A 47 -6.46 9.68 1.10
N GLU A 48 -6.16 10.80 1.75
CA GLU A 48 -5.98 10.84 3.20
C GLU A 48 -7.34 10.66 3.89
N VAL A 49 -7.47 9.59 4.67
CA VAL A 49 -8.67 9.36 5.48
C VAL A 49 -8.52 10.18 6.77
N ILE A 50 -9.11 11.37 6.76
CA ILE A 50 -9.21 12.22 7.95
C ILE A 50 -10.39 11.71 8.78
N ASN A 51 -10.11 11.21 9.98
CA ASN A 51 -11.13 10.91 10.99
C ASN A 51 -11.65 12.17 11.69
#